data_AF-A0A1I5C805-F1
#
_entry.id   AF-A0A1I5C805-F1
#
_cell.length_a   1.000
_cell.length_b   1.000
_cell.length_c   1.000
_cell.angle_alpha   90.00
_cell.angle_beta   90.00
_cell.angle_gamma   90.00
#
_symmetry.space_group_name_H-M   'P 1'
#
loop_
_entity.id
_entity.type
_entity.pdbx_description
1 polymer ?
#
loop_
_entity_poly.entity_id
_entity_poly.type
_entity_poly.pdbx_seq_one_letter_code
_entity_poly.pdbx_strand_id
1 'polypeptide(L)'
;MRFAALLLRDAQQVLGGFIYITNLEITTISGGKKMNSGYAGRIAAHIAFIIMAFWMSLPAQAAVREYWVAAEKTSWNYAPSGKNLIKPDAGLGVWGTTLAYPKYRYMGYTDGSYSKALPQPAWMGILGPQIRAAVGDTIKVHFLNKTDRPLSMHPHGMFYDKNSEGADGSGMGASVPPGKSFTYTWVADEAAGPGPADPSSIVWLYHSHVMEEEEANLGLIGTIVITRKGMERSASDPAPRDVDQEFTTLFMIFNEENGEESGMKHTINGRIFGNLEGYETGLGKRVRWHVVALGNETDNHTVHWHGQTVLDHGRRTDVVEVLPASMTSVDMIPRSAGNWLLHCHVDDHMMAGMSTRWRVLP
;
A
#
# COMPACT_ATOMS: atom_id res chain seq x y z
N MET A 1 31.84 11.39 -10.21
CA MET A 1 33.09 11.52 -9.40
C MET A 1 33.47 12.95 -9.00
N ARG A 2 32.97 14.03 -9.65
CA ARG A 2 33.27 15.43 -9.23
C ARG A 2 32.37 16.03 -8.14
N PHE A 3 31.20 15.45 -7.88
CA PHE A 3 30.28 15.92 -6.81
C PHE A 3 30.67 15.43 -5.39
N ALA A 4 31.20 14.21 -5.26
CA ALA A 4 31.67 13.68 -3.98
C ALA A 4 32.92 14.42 -3.44
N ALA A 5 33.75 14.97 -4.34
CA ALA A 5 34.93 15.74 -3.96
C ALA A 5 34.60 17.16 -3.48
N LEU A 6 33.46 17.74 -3.90
CA LEU A 6 32.98 19.04 -3.39
C LEU A 6 32.45 18.91 -1.95
N LEU A 7 31.64 17.87 -1.70
CA LEU A 7 31.09 17.58 -0.37
C LEU A 7 32.18 17.26 0.68
N LEU A 8 33.26 16.57 0.30
CA LEU A 8 34.40 16.34 1.20
C LEU A 8 35.19 17.62 1.50
N ARG A 9 35.29 18.55 0.53
CA ARG A 9 35.98 19.83 0.72
C ARG A 9 35.22 20.76 1.67
N ASP A 10 33.90 20.81 1.52
CA ASP A 10 33.03 21.61 2.39
C ASP A 10 33.01 21.03 3.81
N ALA A 11 32.98 19.69 3.96
CA ALA A 11 33.11 19.04 5.26
C ALA A 11 34.46 19.33 5.95
N GLN A 12 35.57 19.37 5.20
CA GLN A 12 36.89 19.72 5.74
C GLN A 12 37.01 21.20 6.12
N GLN A 13 36.40 22.12 5.38
CA GLN A 13 36.37 23.55 5.74
C GLN A 13 35.51 23.81 6.99
N VAL A 14 34.37 23.12 7.11
CA VAL A 14 33.52 23.19 8.30
C VAL A 14 34.26 22.61 9.52
N LEU A 15 34.86 21.42 9.40
CA LEU A 15 35.69 20.83 10.46
C LEU A 15 36.87 21.72 10.87
N GLY A 16 37.54 22.35 9.89
CA GLY A 16 38.63 23.31 10.14
C GLY A 16 38.18 24.57 10.88
N GLY A 17 37.00 25.10 10.55
CA GLY A 17 36.39 26.24 11.25
C GLY A 17 35.98 25.90 12.68
N PHE A 18 35.43 24.70 12.92
CA PHE A 18 35.00 24.24 14.24
C PHE A 18 36.17 23.96 15.21
N ILE A 19 37.30 23.45 14.72
CA ILE A 19 38.53 23.28 15.52
C ILE A 19 39.08 24.66 15.96
N TYR A 20 38.89 25.69 15.15
CA TYR A 20 39.33 27.05 15.47
C TYR A 20 38.44 27.70 16.55
N ILE A 21 37.12 27.54 16.43
CA ILE A 21 36.14 28.09 17.39
C ILE A 21 36.27 27.41 18.76
N THR A 22 36.42 26.09 18.80
CA THR A 22 36.60 25.34 20.05
C THR A 22 37.89 25.73 20.78
N ASN A 23 39.01 25.93 20.07
CA ASN A 23 40.24 26.42 20.68
C ASN A 23 40.11 27.87 21.21
N LEU A 24 39.34 28.74 20.55
CA LEU A 24 39.11 30.11 21.01
C LEU A 24 38.26 30.18 22.29
N GLU A 25 37.16 29.42 22.36
CA GLU A 25 36.29 29.39 23.55
C GLU A 25 36.97 28.75 24.76
N ILE A 26 37.73 27.67 24.54
CA ILE A 26 38.50 26.97 25.56
C ILE A 26 39.57 27.87 26.19
N THR A 27 40.19 28.77 25.41
CA THR A 27 41.18 29.75 25.89
C THR A 27 40.52 30.89 26.67
N THR A 28 39.29 31.25 26.32
CA THR A 28 38.51 32.33 26.96
C THR A 28 37.97 31.88 28.32
N ILE A 29 37.54 30.61 28.44
CA ILE A 29 37.02 30.02 29.69
C ILE A 29 38.13 29.75 30.72
N SER A 30 39.37 29.49 30.29
CA SER A 30 40.48 29.18 31.21
C SER A 30 41.22 30.40 31.79
N GLY A 31 40.77 31.62 31.48
CA GLY A 31 41.40 32.85 31.95
C GLY A 31 42.87 32.97 31.54
N GLY A 32 43.25 32.41 30.38
CA GLY A 32 44.64 32.44 29.88
C GLY A 32 45.59 31.42 30.52
N LYS A 33 45.13 30.50 31.38
CA LYS A 33 45.96 29.39 31.87
C LYS A 33 45.91 28.21 30.90
N LYS A 34 47.10 27.69 30.51
CA LYS A 34 47.23 26.48 29.69
C LYS A 34 46.58 25.30 30.42
N MET A 35 45.49 24.78 29.88
CA MET A 35 44.87 23.54 30.36
C MET A 35 45.80 22.36 30.10
N ASN A 36 45.82 21.41 31.05
CA ASN A 36 46.61 20.19 30.95
C ASN A 36 46.12 19.37 29.73
N SER A 37 47.04 18.88 28.89
CA SER A 37 46.73 18.31 27.58
C SER A 37 45.75 17.12 27.63
N GLY A 38 45.80 16.33 28.71
CA GLY A 38 44.85 15.23 28.95
C GLY A 38 43.41 15.67 29.24
N TYR A 39 43.21 16.89 29.77
CA TYR A 39 41.89 17.43 30.09
C TYR A 39 41.21 17.99 28.83
N ALA A 40 41.98 18.70 27.99
CA ALA A 40 41.50 19.20 26.70
C ALA A 40 41.10 18.06 25.75
N GLY A 41 41.88 16.96 25.71
CA GLY A 41 41.55 15.78 24.91
C GLY A 41 40.27 15.08 25.35
N ARG A 42 39.99 15.03 26.66
CA ARG A 42 38.75 14.44 27.19
C ARG A 42 37.52 15.29 26.85
N ILE A 43 37.62 16.61 26.95
CA ILE A 43 36.54 17.54 26.58
C ILE A 43 36.26 17.45 25.07
N ALA A 44 37.30 17.45 24.23
CA ALA A 44 37.14 17.29 22.78
C ALA A 44 36.47 15.95 22.42
N ALA A 45 36.84 14.85 23.09
CA ALA A 45 36.21 13.55 22.89
C ALA A 45 34.73 13.53 23.32
N HIS A 46 34.37 14.20 24.42
CA HIS A 46 32.98 14.30 24.88
C HIS A 46 32.14 15.17 23.94
N ILE A 47 32.68 16.29 23.46
CA ILE A 47 32.00 17.14 22.47
C ILE A 47 31.81 16.38 21.15
N ALA A 48 32.84 15.67 20.67
CA ALA A 48 32.72 14.84 19.47
C ALA A 48 31.68 13.72 19.65
N PHE A 49 31.61 13.08 20.82
CA PHE A 49 30.62 12.05 21.12
C PHE A 49 29.20 12.64 21.20
N ILE A 50 29.03 13.81 21.80
CA ILE A 50 27.74 14.52 21.86
C ILE A 50 27.30 14.95 20.46
N ILE A 51 28.20 15.47 19.62
CA ILE A 51 27.89 15.84 18.24
C ILE A 51 27.56 14.59 17.41
N MET A 52 28.30 13.50 17.58
CA MET A 52 28.02 12.25 16.88
C MET A 52 26.68 11.65 17.33
N ALA A 53 26.36 11.70 18.62
CA ALA A 53 25.06 11.32 19.15
C ALA A 53 23.93 12.22 18.62
N PHE A 54 24.18 13.53 18.51
CA PHE A 54 23.23 14.52 17.99
C PHE A 54 22.96 14.34 16.48
N TRP A 55 23.98 13.96 15.70
CA TRP A 55 23.84 13.62 14.28
C TRP A 55 23.21 12.24 14.06
N MET A 56 23.41 11.29 14.98
CA MET A 56 22.68 10.01 14.98
C MET A 56 21.24 10.12 15.49
N SER A 57 20.88 11.25 16.12
CA SER A 57 19.54 11.48 16.71
C SER A 57 18.69 12.48 15.94
N LEU A 58 19.05 12.85 14.70
CA LEU A 58 18.11 13.60 13.88
C LEU A 58 16.90 12.69 13.61
N PRO A 59 15.68 13.06 14.04
CA PRO A 59 14.50 12.28 13.71
C PRO A 59 14.42 12.19 12.18
N ALA A 60 14.14 11.00 11.66
CA ALA A 60 13.79 10.85 10.25
C ALA A 60 12.72 11.88 9.92
N GLN A 61 13.09 12.84 9.08
CA GLN A 61 12.18 13.92 8.70
C GLN A 61 11.03 13.32 7.89
N ALA A 62 9.80 13.74 8.19
CA ALA A 62 8.60 13.37 7.44
C ALA A 62 8.88 13.38 5.93
N ALA A 63 8.75 12.22 5.27
CA ALA A 63 9.02 12.13 3.84
C ALA A 63 7.79 12.57 3.05
N VAL A 64 8.01 13.26 1.93
CA VAL A 64 6.96 13.47 0.92
C VAL A 64 7.06 12.34 -0.10
N ARG A 65 5.99 11.57 -0.26
CA ARG A 65 5.90 10.45 -1.19
C ARG A 65 4.99 10.82 -2.35
N GLU A 66 5.58 10.96 -3.52
CA GLU A 66 4.87 11.36 -4.75
C GLU A 66 4.44 10.11 -5.53
N TYR A 67 3.16 10.07 -5.92
CA TYR A 67 2.55 9.00 -6.72
C TYR A 67 1.87 9.61 -7.95
N TRP A 68 2.17 9.07 -9.13
CA TRP A 68 1.47 9.43 -10.38
C TRP A 68 0.47 8.36 -10.73
N VAL A 69 -0.81 8.72 -10.74
CA VAL A 69 -1.91 7.79 -10.96
C VAL A 69 -2.82 8.36 -12.04
N ALA A 70 -3.22 7.55 -13.01
CA ALA A 70 -4.25 7.93 -13.96
C ALA A 70 -5.43 6.97 -13.92
N ALA A 71 -6.65 7.48 -14.05
CA ALA A 71 -7.80 6.63 -14.34
C ALA A 71 -7.90 6.42 -15.85
N GLU A 72 -8.04 5.16 -16.28
CA GLU A 72 -8.08 4.78 -17.69
C GLU A 72 -9.19 3.77 -17.96
N LYS A 73 -9.82 3.89 -19.13
CA LYS A 73 -10.81 2.93 -19.60
C LYS A 73 -10.11 1.67 -20.12
N THR A 74 -10.57 0.51 -19.69
CA THR A 74 -10.03 -0.79 -20.11
C THR A 74 -11.13 -1.81 -20.30
N SER A 75 -10.82 -2.94 -20.94
CA SER A 75 -11.71 -4.11 -20.96
C SER A 75 -11.18 -5.13 -19.96
N TRP A 76 -12.01 -5.53 -19.00
CA TRP A 76 -11.63 -6.46 -17.95
C TRP A 76 -12.35 -7.79 -18.10
N ASN A 77 -11.58 -8.85 -18.37
CA ASN A 77 -12.11 -10.21 -18.48
C ASN A 77 -12.01 -10.95 -17.14
N TYR A 78 -13.12 -11.22 -16.45
CA TYR A 78 -13.13 -11.89 -15.14
C TYR A 78 -12.54 -13.32 -15.15
N ALA A 79 -12.57 -14.02 -16.28
CA ALA A 79 -11.96 -15.33 -16.47
C ALA A 79 -11.23 -15.41 -17.82
N PRO A 80 -9.99 -14.89 -17.93
CA PRO A 80 -9.26 -14.86 -19.19
C PRO A 80 -9.04 -16.23 -19.85
N SER A 81 -9.01 -17.32 -19.07
CA SER A 81 -8.92 -18.68 -19.61
C SER A 81 -10.20 -19.18 -20.29
N GLY A 82 -11.34 -18.49 -20.06
CA GLY A 82 -12.66 -18.97 -20.46
C GLY A 82 -13.10 -20.24 -19.74
N LYS A 83 -12.45 -20.62 -18.63
CA LYS A 83 -12.68 -21.88 -17.91
C LYS A 83 -12.73 -21.68 -16.40
N ASN A 84 -13.37 -22.64 -15.75
CA ASN A 84 -13.27 -22.83 -14.32
C ASN A 84 -12.04 -23.67 -13.98
N LEU A 85 -11.00 -23.03 -13.43
CA LEU A 85 -9.73 -23.69 -13.11
C LEU A 85 -9.73 -24.40 -11.75
N ILE A 86 -10.79 -24.20 -10.96
CA ILE A 86 -10.97 -24.86 -9.66
C ILE A 86 -11.73 -26.18 -9.82
N LYS A 87 -12.82 -26.18 -10.60
CA LYS A 87 -13.65 -27.34 -10.93
C LYS A 87 -13.95 -27.34 -12.44
N PRO A 88 -13.04 -27.85 -13.30
CA PRO A 88 -13.21 -27.81 -14.75
C PRO A 88 -14.53 -28.40 -15.26
N ASP A 89 -14.97 -29.51 -14.68
CA ASP A 89 -16.19 -30.22 -15.11
C ASP A 89 -17.48 -29.43 -14.82
N ALA A 90 -17.47 -28.49 -13.87
CA ALA A 90 -18.61 -27.64 -13.55
C ALA A 90 -18.79 -26.49 -14.55
N GLY A 91 -17.76 -26.17 -15.33
CA GLY A 91 -17.76 -25.03 -16.25
C GLY A 91 -17.94 -23.68 -15.52
N LEU A 92 -18.35 -22.67 -16.29
CA LEU A 92 -18.55 -21.29 -15.84
C LEU A 92 -20.02 -20.94 -15.58
N GLY A 93 -20.94 -21.91 -15.61
CA GLY A 93 -22.37 -21.68 -15.35
C GLY A 93 -22.96 -20.48 -16.10
N VAL A 94 -23.73 -19.66 -15.38
CA VAL A 94 -24.36 -18.43 -15.88
C VAL A 94 -23.35 -17.32 -16.21
N TRP A 95 -22.15 -17.35 -15.62
CA TRP A 95 -21.12 -16.33 -15.84
C TRP A 95 -20.41 -16.47 -17.20
N GLY A 96 -20.46 -17.65 -17.82
CA GLY A 96 -19.75 -17.97 -19.07
C GLY A 96 -20.31 -17.30 -20.33
N THR A 97 -21.44 -16.60 -20.25
CA THR A 97 -22.08 -15.92 -21.40
C THR A 97 -21.35 -14.64 -21.79
N THR A 98 -20.95 -13.83 -20.80
CA THR A 98 -20.19 -12.59 -20.97
C THR A 98 -19.19 -12.47 -19.83
N LEU A 99 -17.91 -12.48 -20.18
CA LEU A 99 -16.80 -12.48 -19.23
C LEU A 99 -16.02 -11.17 -19.20
N ALA A 100 -16.18 -10.31 -20.21
CA ALA A 100 -15.41 -9.09 -20.36
C ALA A 100 -16.32 -7.86 -20.37
N TYR A 101 -16.00 -6.89 -19.52
CA TYR A 101 -16.79 -5.66 -19.36
C TYR A 101 -15.88 -4.43 -19.42
N PRO A 102 -16.40 -3.28 -19.91
CA PRO A 102 -15.67 -2.02 -19.83
C PRO A 102 -15.50 -1.60 -18.37
N LYS A 103 -14.30 -1.19 -18.00
CA LYS A 103 -13.90 -0.74 -16.66
C LYS A 103 -13.16 0.57 -16.71
N TYR A 104 -13.11 1.26 -15.57
CA TYR A 104 -12.11 2.29 -15.30
C TYR A 104 -11.17 1.77 -14.22
N ARG A 105 -9.86 1.85 -14.48
CA ARG A 105 -8.84 1.41 -13.53
C ARG A 105 -7.88 2.53 -13.21
N TYR A 106 -7.47 2.59 -11.95
CA TYR A 106 -6.31 3.38 -11.55
C TYR A 106 -5.03 2.68 -12.01
N MET A 107 -4.22 3.39 -12.78
CA MET A 107 -2.94 2.93 -13.32
C MET A 107 -1.82 3.79 -12.72
N GLY A 108 -0.83 3.16 -12.11
CA GLY A 108 0.34 3.85 -11.58
C GLY A 108 1.37 4.14 -12.67
N TYR A 109 2.11 5.24 -12.54
CA TYR A 109 3.14 5.69 -13.48
C TYR A 109 4.44 6.05 -12.76
N THR A 110 5.57 5.93 -13.49
CA THR A 110 6.89 6.21 -12.91
C THR A 110 7.12 7.70 -12.61
N ASP A 111 6.42 8.58 -13.32
CA ASP A 111 6.59 10.03 -13.24
C ASP A 111 5.41 10.76 -13.91
N GLY A 112 5.46 12.10 -13.88
CA GLY A 112 4.43 13.00 -14.40
C GLY A 112 4.28 13.05 -15.92
N SER A 113 5.04 12.27 -16.69
CA SER A 113 4.78 12.10 -18.13
C SER A 113 3.58 11.18 -18.41
N TYR A 114 3.19 10.34 -17.43
CA TYR A 114 2.16 9.31 -17.60
C TYR A 114 2.37 8.41 -18.82
N SER A 115 3.64 8.16 -19.18
CA SER A 115 4.02 7.40 -20.37
C SER A 115 4.45 5.96 -20.06
N LYS A 116 5.11 5.74 -18.91
CA LYS A 116 5.59 4.43 -18.46
C LYS A 116 4.83 3.98 -17.23
N ALA A 117 3.96 2.98 -17.41
CA ALA A 117 3.21 2.37 -16.32
C ALA A 117 4.15 1.70 -15.29
N LEU A 118 3.77 1.77 -14.01
CA LEU A 118 4.42 1.03 -12.94
C LEU A 118 4.15 -0.46 -13.11
N PRO A 119 5.17 -1.32 -12.95
CA PRO A 119 4.94 -2.76 -12.92
C PRO A 119 4.06 -3.10 -11.71
N GLN A 120 3.06 -3.94 -11.95
CA GLN A 120 2.17 -4.43 -10.92
C GLN A 120 2.22 -5.97 -10.91
N PRO A 121 2.35 -6.60 -9.73
CA PRO A 121 2.29 -8.05 -9.64
C PRO A 121 0.96 -8.59 -10.18
N ALA A 122 0.98 -9.76 -10.83
CA ALA A 122 -0.21 -10.38 -11.40
C ALA A 122 -1.34 -10.57 -10.38
N TRP A 123 -0.98 -10.86 -9.13
CA TRP A 123 -1.92 -11.10 -8.04
C TRP A 123 -2.75 -9.88 -7.67
N MET A 124 -2.31 -8.64 -7.98
CA MET A 124 -3.10 -7.44 -7.71
C MET A 124 -4.36 -7.35 -8.60
N GLY A 125 -4.42 -8.10 -9.70
CA GLY A 125 -5.61 -8.17 -10.56
C GLY A 125 -6.12 -6.78 -10.95
N ILE A 126 -7.39 -6.49 -10.63
CA ILE A 126 -8.08 -5.24 -10.99
C ILE A 126 -7.61 -4.03 -10.18
N LEU A 127 -7.02 -4.24 -8.99
CA LEU A 127 -6.61 -3.16 -8.10
C LEU A 127 -5.69 -2.14 -8.79
N GLY A 128 -5.80 -0.89 -8.36
CA GLY A 128 -4.86 0.17 -8.69
C GLY A 128 -3.50 0.01 -7.99
N PRO A 129 -2.56 0.93 -8.24
CA PRO A 129 -1.24 0.89 -7.61
C PRO A 129 -1.35 0.89 -6.09
N GLN A 130 -0.59 0.04 -5.42
CA GLN A 130 -0.50 0.06 -3.97
C GLN A 130 0.35 1.27 -3.51
N ILE A 131 -0.32 2.25 -2.94
CA ILE A 131 0.30 3.44 -2.33
C ILE A 131 0.89 3.01 -0.99
N ARG A 132 2.05 3.55 -0.60
CA ARG A 132 2.73 3.17 0.64
C ARG A 132 3.27 4.37 1.38
N ALA A 133 3.20 4.35 2.70
CA ALA A 133 3.83 5.36 3.54
C ALA A 133 4.20 4.77 4.91
N ALA A 134 5.10 5.45 5.62
CA ALA A 134 5.29 5.24 7.04
C ALA A 134 4.55 6.35 7.81
N VAL A 135 4.20 6.07 9.06
CA VAL A 135 3.61 7.07 9.94
C VAL A 135 4.54 8.28 10.07
N GLY A 136 3.98 9.46 9.82
CA GLY A 136 4.63 10.76 9.75
C GLY A 136 4.86 11.28 8.32
N ASP A 137 4.65 10.46 7.29
CA ASP A 137 4.84 10.87 5.90
C ASP A 137 3.65 11.66 5.34
N THR A 138 3.92 12.46 4.31
CA THR A 138 2.90 13.08 3.47
C THR A 138 2.88 12.38 2.11
N ILE A 139 1.72 11.86 1.74
CA ILE A 139 1.45 11.27 0.42
C ILE A 139 0.88 12.35 -0.48
N LYS A 140 1.45 12.49 -1.67
CA LYS A 140 0.91 13.31 -2.74
C LYS A 140 0.56 12.43 -3.92
N VAL A 141 -0.70 12.48 -4.34
CA VAL A 141 -1.19 11.72 -5.47
C VAL A 141 -1.54 12.68 -6.60
N HIS A 142 -0.69 12.69 -7.62
CA HIS A 142 -0.94 13.38 -8.88
C HIS A 142 -1.88 12.53 -9.72
N PHE A 143 -3.17 12.83 -9.62
CA PHE A 143 -4.22 12.14 -10.34
C PHE A 143 -4.46 12.79 -11.71
N LEU A 144 -4.47 11.98 -12.77
CA LEU A 144 -4.88 12.38 -14.13
C LEU A 144 -6.10 11.57 -14.58
N ASN A 145 -7.20 12.24 -14.87
CA ASN A 145 -8.38 11.57 -15.40
C ASN A 145 -8.28 11.45 -16.94
N LYS A 146 -7.94 10.27 -17.46
CA LYS A 146 -7.92 9.97 -18.91
C LYS A 146 -9.22 9.31 -19.39
N THR A 147 -10.27 9.34 -18.58
CA THR A 147 -11.56 8.70 -18.89
C THR A 147 -12.53 9.68 -19.54
N ASP A 148 -13.73 9.21 -19.84
CA ASP A 148 -14.84 9.93 -20.46
C ASP A 148 -15.87 10.47 -19.45
N ARG A 149 -15.59 10.37 -18.14
CA ARG A 149 -16.47 10.91 -17.07
C ARG A 149 -15.67 11.60 -15.96
N PRO A 150 -16.28 12.50 -15.17
CA PRO A 150 -15.64 13.04 -13.98
C PRO A 150 -15.39 11.92 -12.96
N LEU A 151 -14.21 11.89 -12.35
CA LEU A 151 -13.79 10.89 -11.35
C LEU A 151 -13.02 11.59 -10.23
N SER A 152 -12.81 10.90 -9.10
CA SER A 152 -12.00 11.40 -7.99
C SER A 152 -11.07 10.32 -7.44
N MET A 153 -10.35 10.63 -6.37
CA MET A 153 -9.69 9.65 -5.49
C MET A 153 -9.95 10.06 -4.04
N HIS A 154 -10.63 9.20 -3.28
CA HIS A 154 -10.93 9.37 -1.88
C HIS A 154 -10.23 8.27 -1.06
N PRO A 155 -9.36 8.62 -0.09
CA PRO A 155 -8.71 7.66 0.76
C PRO A 155 -9.53 7.36 2.02
N HIS A 156 -9.45 6.13 2.49
CA HIS A 156 -9.88 5.76 3.84
C HIS A 156 -8.70 5.92 4.81
N GLY A 157 -9.00 6.26 6.08
CA GLY A 157 -8.01 6.24 7.17
C GLY A 157 -6.89 7.29 7.10
N MET A 158 -6.94 8.25 6.17
CA MET A 158 -5.90 9.28 6.02
C MET A 158 -6.37 10.65 6.54
N PHE A 159 -5.42 11.49 6.99
CA PHE A 159 -5.70 12.89 7.32
C PHE A 159 -5.55 13.79 6.08
N TYR A 160 -6.50 14.70 5.85
CA TYR A 160 -6.50 15.59 4.69
C TYR A 160 -7.32 16.85 4.93
N ASP A 161 -7.13 17.86 4.07
CA ASP A 161 -8.02 19.01 3.98
C ASP A 161 -9.21 18.74 3.04
N LYS A 162 -10.22 19.62 3.05
CA LYS A 162 -11.42 19.44 2.22
C LYS A 162 -11.13 19.45 0.72
N ASN A 163 -10.05 20.10 0.27
CA ASN A 163 -9.69 20.07 -1.15
C ASN A 163 -9.14 18.69 -1.58
N SER A 164 -8.55 17.94 -0.65
CA SER A 164 -7.93 16.64 -0.89
C SER A 164 -8.80 15.45 -0.47
N GLU A 165 -10.06 15.69 -0.10
CA GLU A 165 -10.99 14.63 0.31
C GLU A 165 -11.42 13.74 -0.86
N GLY A 166 -11.76 14.31 -2.01
CA GLY A 166 -12.19 13.52 -3.17
C GLY A 166 -13.62 12.97 -3.10
N ALA A 167 -14.48 13.50 -2.23
CA ALA A 167 -15.87 13.07 -2.04
C ALA A 167 -16.83 14.26 -1.80
N ASP A 168 -18.11 13.97 -1.60
CA ASP A 168 -19.14 14.92 -1.11
C ASP A 168 -19.33 16.19 -1.98
N GLY A 169 -18.92 16.12 -3.25
CA GLY A 169 -19.08 17.20 -4.24
C GLY A 169 -18.43 18.54 -3.88
N SER A 170 -17.63 18.61 -2.82
CA SER A 170 -17.12 19.85 -2.25
C SER A 170 -15.60 19.82 -2.09
N GLY A 171 -14.97 20.97 -2.33
CA GLY A 171 -13.51 21.03 -2.47
C GLY A 171 -13.04 20.74 -3.90
N MET A 172 -11.81 21.17 -4.21
CA MET A 172 -11.30 21.15 -5.58
C MET A 172 -11.06 19.73 -6.15
N GLY A 173 -10.77 18.76 -5.29
CA GLY A 173 -10.51 17.37 -5.67
C GLY A 173 -11.75 16.48 -5.71
N ALA A 174 -12.94 16.97 -5.34
CA ALA A 174 -14.15 16.16 -5.25
C ALA A 174 -14.64 15.64 -6.60
N SER A 175 -14.32 16.32 -7.70
CA SER A 175 -14.66 15.87 -9.04
C SER A 175 -13.63 16.40 -10.04
N VAL A 176 -12.84 15.50 -10.62
CA VAL A 176 -11.81 15.83 -11.62
C VAL A 176 -12.36 15.53 -13.01
N PRO A 177 -12.61 16.53 -13.86
CA PRO A 177 -13.19 16.31 -15.19
C PRO A 177 -12.30 15.49 -16.13
N PRO A 178 -12.86 14.92 -17.21
CA PRO A 178 -12.10 14.29 -18.30
C PRO A 178 -10.94 15.17 -18.81
N GLY A 179 -9.76 14.57 -18.93
CA GLY A 179 -8.54 15.22 -19.40
C GLY A 179 -7.91 16.21 -18.40
N LYS A 180 -8.44 16.33 -17.17
CA LYS A 180 -7.90 17.20 -16.12
C LYS A 180 -7.13 16.40 -15.09
N SER A 181 -6.32 17.11 -14.31
CA SER A 181 -5.54 16.56 -13.21
C SER A 181 -5.77 17.33 -11.92
N PHE A 182 -5.57 16.65 -10.81
CA PHE A 182 -5.58 17.21 -9.47
C PHE A 182 -4.51 16.53 -8.63
N THR A 183 -3.91 17.26 -7.67
CA THR A 183 -2.95 16.68 -6.73
C THR A 183 -3.57 16.62 -5.35
N TYR A 184 -3.88 15.40 -4.90
CA TYR A 184 -4.34 15.14 -3.56
C TYR A 184 -3.16 15.16 -2.58
N THR A 185 -3.34 15.75 -1.40
CA THR A 185 -2.37 15.69 -0.30
C THR A 185 -2.99 14.98 0.89
N TRP A 186 -2.46 13.81 1.24
CA TRP A 186 -2.90 12.99 2.36
C TRP A 186 -1.75 12.81 3.34
N VAL A 187 -2.02 12.91 4.64
CA VAL A 187 -1.01 12.78 5.69
C VAL A 187 -1.22 11.47 6.42
N ALA A 188 -0.18 10.64 6.46
CA ALA A 188 -0.13 9.40 7.22
C ALA A 188 0.23 9.71 8.67
N ASP A 189 -0.66 10.38 9.41
CA ASP A 189 -0.41 10.69 10.82
C ASP A 189 -0.48 9.42 11.71
N GLU A 190 -0.35 9.60 13.03
CA GLU A 190 -0.38 8.47 13.97
C GLU A 190 -1.74 7.73 13.93
N ALA A 191 -2.84 8.43 13.64
CA ALA A 191 -4.18 7.85 13.57
C ALA A 191 -4.41 7.07 12.27
N ALA A 192 -3.68 7.40 11.20
CA ALA A 192 -3.64 6.62 9.97
C ALA A 192 -2.79 5.33 10.09
N GLY A 193 -1.98 5.23 11.15
CA GLY A 193 -1.05 4.15 11.38
C GLY A 193 -1.64 2.93 12.10
N PRO A 194 -0.86 1.83 12.19
CA PRO A 194 -1.26 0.65 12.95
C PRO A 194 -1.49 0.96 14.44
N GLY A 195 -2.61 0.51 15.01
CA GLY A 195 -2.89 0.55 16.44
C GLY A 195 -2.05 -0.46 17.24
N PRO A 196 -2.20 -0.52 18.58
CA PRO A 196 -1.37 -1.37 19.44
C PRO A 196 -1.49 -2.88 19.18
N ALA A 197 -2.66 -3.34 18.76
CA ALA A 197 -2.92 -4.75 18.45
C ALA A 197 -2.65 -5.09 16.97
N ASP A 198 -2.44 -4.08 16.13
CA ASP A 198 -2.21 -4.27 14.71
C ASP A 198 -0.78 -4.73 14.40
N PRO A 199 -0.58 -5.43 13.28
CA PRO A 199 0.75 -5.68 12.73
C PRO A 199 1.56 -4.39 12.48
N SER A 200 2.82 -4.54 12.05
CA SER A 200 3.69 -3.38 11.77
C SER A 200 3.26 -2.56 10.55
N SER A 201 2.35 -3.06 9.72
CA SER A 201 1.71 -2.34 8.61
C SER A 201 0.25 -2.73 8.49
N ILE A 202 -0.62 -1.76 8.20
CA ILE A 202 -2.06 -1.96 7.94
C ILE A 202 -2.43 -1.44 6.55
N VAL A 203 -3.62 -1.80 6.09
CA VAL A 203 -4.12 -1.42 4.76
C VAL A 203 -5.38 -0.57 4.87
N TRP A 204 -5.46 0.44 4.03
CA TRP A 204 -6.65 1.24 3.74
C TRP A 204 -7.03 1.09 2.26
N LEU A 205 -8.28 1.44 1.94
CA LEU A 205 -8.76 1.56 0.57
C LEU A 205 -8.64 3.00 0.08
N TYR A 206 -8.55 3.15 -1.24
CA TYR A 206 -8.95 4.38 -1.91
C TYR A 206 -9.81 4.06 -3.12
N HIS A 207 -10.80 4.89 -3.40
CA HIS A 207 -11.69 4.73 -4.56
C HIS A 207 -12.31 6.08 -4.98
N SER A 208 -13.03 6.09 -6.09
CA SER A 208 -13.77 7.29 -6.55
C SER A 208 -15.08 7.45 -5.76
N HIS A 209 -15.53 8.70 -5.60
CA HIS A 209 -16.71 9.09 -4.82
C HIS A 209 -17.57 10.14 -5.54
N VAL A 210 -17.49 10.22 -6.88
CA VAL A 210 -18.29 11.16 -7.67
C VAL A 210 -19.71 10.64 -7.86
N MET A 211 -19.90 9.33 -8.07
CA MET A 211 -21.21 8.69 -8.29
C MET A 211 -21.44 7.51 -7.31
N GLU A 212 -20.99 7.66 -6.07
CA GLU A 212 -21.20 6.68 -4.98
C GLU A 212 -20.83 5.23 -5.37
N GLU A 213 -21.69 4.25 -5.03
CA GLU A 213 -21.45 2.81 -5.16
C GLU A 213 -21.23 2.33 -6.61
N GLU A 214 -21.70 3.10 -7.60
CA GLU A 214 -21.54 2.76 -9.01
C GLU A 214 -20.06 2.68 -9.42
N GLU A 215 -19.19 3.50 -8.82
CA GLU A 215 -17.80 3.64 -9.29
C GLU A 215 -16.87 2.54 -8.79
N ALA A 216 -17.18 1.92 -7.64
CA ALA A 216 -16.48 0.72 -7.19
C ALA A 216 -16.74 -0.44 -8.18
N ASN A 217 -17.99 -0.62 -8.61
CA ASN A 217 -18.37 -1.59 -9.64
C ASN A 217 -17.67 -1.32 -10.98
N LEU A 218 -17.35 -0.06 -11.29
CA LEU A 218 -16.58 0.28 -12.49
C LEU A 218 -15.08 -0.09 -12.40
N GLY A 219 -14.57 -0.50 -11.23
CA GLY A 219 -13.20 -0.99 -11.04
C GLY A 219 -12.21 0.01 -10.44
N LEU A 220 -12.67 1.18 -9.99
CA LEU A 220 -11.83 2.25 -9.44
C LEU A 220 -11.51 2.01 -7.97
N ILE A 221 -10.66 1.02 -7.70
CA ILE A 221 -10.31 0.59 -6.33
C ILE A 221 -8.81 0.40 -6.24
N GLY A 222 -8.18 0.89 -5.19
CA GLY A 222 -6.81 0.55 -4.83
C GLY A 222 -6.58 0.59 -3.33
N THR A 223 -5.32 0.39 -2.92
CA THR A 223 -4.97 0.28 -1.50
C THR A 223 -3.83 1.20 -1.11
N ILE A 224 -3.88 1.67 0.14
CA ILE A 224 -2.80 2.40 0.81
C ILE A 224 -2.28 1.51 1.95
N VAL A 225 -0.99 1.23 2.01
CA VAL A 225 -0.38 0.50 3.13
C VAL A 225 0.43 1.47 3.98
N ILE A 226 0.08 1.56 5.26
CA ILE A 226 0.74 2.43 6.23
C ILE A 226 1.54 1.57 7.20
N THR A 227 2.85 1.80 7.22
CA THR A 227 3.79 1.14 8.13
C THR A 227 4.01 1.97 9.38
N ARG A 228 4.06 1.32 10.53
CA ARG A 228 4.38 1.94 11.82
C ARG A 228 5.75 2.63 11.74
N LYS A 229 5.85 3.83 12.30
CA LYS A 229 7.09 4.60 12.34
C LYS A 229 8.25 3.79 12.96
N GLY A 230 9.40 3.79 12.30
CA GLY A 230 10.58 3.04 12.69
C GLY A 230 10.55 1.54 12.32
N MET A 231 9.48 1.07 11.70
CA MET A 231 9.35 -0.30 11.18
C MET A 231 9.47 -0.37 9.65
N GLU A 232 9.55 0.77 8.98
CA GLU A 232 9.92 0.85 7.57
C GLU A 232 11.30 0.23 7.29
N ARG A 233 11.46 -0.33 6.10
CA ARG A 233 12.70 -0.96 5.64
C ARG A 233 13.83 0.05 5.50
N SER A 234 13.51 1.26 5.04
CA SER A 234 14.43 2.41 5.00
C SER A 234 13.64 3.71 4.83
N ALA A 235 14.31 4.86 4.96
CA ALA A 235 13.67 6.16 4.70
C ALA A 235 13.02 6.25 3.29
N SER A 236 13.66 5.66 2.27
CA SER A 236 13.16 5.64 0.89
C SER A 236 12.20 4.50 0.58
N ASP A 237 12.12 3.46 1.43
CA ASP A 237 11.25 2.30 1.24
C ASP A 237 10.36 2.09 2.48
N PRO A 238 9.09 2.55 2.42
CA PRO A 238 8.16 2.48 3.54
C PRO A 238 7.63 1.08 3.82
N ALA A 239 7.99 0.05 3.05
CA ALA A 239 7.54 -1.32 3.33
C ALA A 239 8.00 -1.79 4.72
N PRO A 240 7.22 -2.63 5.42
CA PRO A 240 7.63 -3.15 6.72
C PRO A 240 8.89 -4.03 6.60
N ARG A 241 9.80 -3.88 7.57
CA ARG A 241 11.08 -4.63 7.62
C ARG A 241 10.96 -6.03 8.22
N ASP A 242 9.89 -6.30 8.94
CA ASP A 242 9.62 -7.56 9.64
C ASP A 242 8.85 -8.58 8.78
N VAL A 243 8.51 -8.23 7.54
CA VAL A 243 7.79 -9.07 6.59
C VAL A 243 8.68 -9.32 5.37
N ASP A 244 8.69 -10.56 4.88
CA ASP A 244 9.45 -10.94 3.68
C ASP A 244 8.64 -10.67 2.40
N GLN A 245 7.31 -10.83 2.48
CA GLN A 245 6.39 -10.63 1.35
C GLN A 245 5.00 -10.18 1.81
N GLU A 246 4.39 -9.29 1.05
CA GLU A 246 3.02 -8.82 1.28
C GLU A 246 2.12 -9.18 0.09
N PHE A 247 0.86 -9.49 0.40
CA PHE A 247 -0.20 -9.71 -0.58
C PHE A 247 -1.43 -8.89 -0.21
N THR A 248 -2.16 -8.42 -1.20
CA THR A 248 -3.48 -7.79 -1.01
C THR A 248 -4.55 -8.61 -1.70
N THR A 249 -5.67 -8.81 -1.02
CA THR A 249 -6.85 -9.51 -1.54
C THR A 249 -8.09 -8.64 -1.33
N LEU A 250 -8.70 -8.22 -2.42
CA LEU A 250 -10.02 -7.61 -2.50
C LEU A 250 -11.05 -8.71 -2.74
N PHE A 251 -11.99 -8.84 -1.80
CA PHE A 251 -13.20 -9.63 -1.94
C PHE A 251 -14.35 -8.67 -2.27
N MET A 252 -14.88 -8.81 -3.48
CA MET A 252 -15.96 -7.95 -3.96
C MET A 252 -16.78 -8.67 -5.02
N ILE A 253 -18.09 -8.49 -4.95
CA ILE A 253 -19.04 -8.85 -5.98
C ILE A 253 -19.22 -7.63 -6.90
N PHE A 254 -18.79 -7.77 -8.15
CA PHE A 254 -18.99 -6.74 -9.16
C PHE A 254 -20.34 -6.93 -9.84
N ASN A 255 -21.18 -5.90 -9.83
CA ASN A 255 -22.46 -5.87 -10.52
C ASN A 255 -22.33 -5.19 -11.89
N GLU A 256 -22.29 -5.99 -12.95
CA GLU A 256 -22.15 -5.50 -14.33
C GLU A 256 -23.46 -5.22 -15.06
N GLU A 257 -24.55 -5.84 -14.61
CA GLU A 257 -25.79 -5.94 -15.37
C GLU A 257 -27.00 -5.57 -14.49
N ASN A 258 -26.86 -4.54 -13.66
CA ASN A 258 -27.94 -3.96 -12.83
C ASN A 258 -28.68 -5.00 -11.98
N GLY A 259 -27.96 -5.97 -11.42
CA GLY A 259 -28.49 -7.01 -10.54
C GLY A 259 -28.89 -8.30 -11.25
N GLU A 260 -28.75 -8.39 -12.57
CA GLU A 260 -28.90 -9.68 -13.27
C GLU A 260 -27.79 -10.65 -12.84
N GLU A 261 -28.17 -11.88 -12.48
CA GLU A 261 -27.26 -12.89 -11.93
C GLU A 261 -26.06 -13.17 -12.85
N SER A 262 -26.26 -13.14 -14.17
CA SER A 262 -25.17 -13.29 -15.15
C SER A 262 -24.09 -12.21 -15.02
N GLY A 263 -24.46 -11.02 -14.55
CA GLY A 263 -23.57 -9.89 -14.33
C GLY A 263 -22.96 -9.82 -12.93
N MET A 264 -23.36 -10.67 -11.98
CA MET A 264 -22.85 -10.68 -10.60
C MET A 264 -21.55 -11.49 -10.51
N LYS A 265 -20.40 -10.82 -10.63
CA LYS A 265 -19.08 -11.46 -10.64
C LYS A 265 -18.50 -11.50 -9.23
N HIS A 266 -18.52 -12.67 -8.61
CA HIS A 266 -18.01 -12.92 -7.26
C HIS A 266 -16.50 -13.15 -7.29
N THR A 267 -15.70 -12.14 -6.96
CA THR A 267 -14.27 -12.13 -7.32
C THR A 267 -13.31 -12.07 -6.15
N ILE A 268 -12.09 -12.56 -6.41
CA ILE A 268 -10.88 -12.16 -5.69
C ILE A 268 -10.05 -11.31 -6.65
N ASN A 269 -9.74 -10.07 -6.30
CA ASN A 269 -9.05 -9.08 -7.13
C ASN A 269 -9.60 -8.99 -8.58
N GLY A 270 -10.91 -9.10 -8.76
CA GLY A 270 -11.57 -9.02 -10.06
C GLY A 270 -11.46 -10.27 -10.93
N ARG A 271 -11.04 -11.43 -10.39
CA ARG A 271 -11.07 -12.70 -11.12
C ARG A 271 -11.95 -13.73 -10.43
N ILE A 272 -12.49 -14.63 -11.24
CA ILE A 272 -13.33 -15.75 -10.79
C ILE A 272 -12.70 -17.10 -11.14
N PHE A 273 -13.11 -18.15 -10.44
CA PHE A 273 -12.82 -19.56 -10.73
C PHE A 273 -11.34 -19.87 -10.95
N GLY A 274 -10.45 -19.35 -10.11
CA GLY A 274 -9.02 -19.64 -10.19
C GLY A 274 -8.25 -18.93 -11.29
N ASN A 275 -8.85 -17.94 -11.94
CA ASN A 275 -8.20 -17.17 -13.00
C ASN A 275 -7.27 -16.05 -12.47
N LEU A 276 -7.10 -15.92 -11.15
CA LEU A 276 -6.10 -15.02 -10.55
C LEU A 276 -4.80 -15.78 -10.28
N GLU A 277 -3.69 -15.28 -10.79
CA GLU A 277 -2.37 -15.89 -10.61
C GLU A 277 -1.46 -15.00 -9.77
N GLY A 278 -0.31 -15.54 -9.35
CA GLY A 278 0.80 -14.76 -8.80
C GLY A 278 0.89 -14.73 -7.27
N TYR A 279 -0.07 -15.30 -6.54
CA TYR A 279 0.11 -15.58 -5.11
C TYR A 279 1.08 -16.73 -4.92
N GLU A 280 2.38 -16.43 -4.89
CA GLU A 280 3.45 -17.40 -4.70
C GLU A 280 4.43 -16.91 -3.63
N THR A 281 4.75 -17.78 -2.67
CA THR A 281 5.71 -17.52 -1.60
C THR A 281 6.53 -18.78 -1.27
N GLY A 282 7.46 -18.68 -0.32
CA GLY A 282 8.30 -19.81 0.11
C GLY A 282 7.94 -20.32 1.51
N LEU A 283 8.26 -21.57 1.78
CA LEU A 283 8.15 -22.16 3.11
C LEU A 283 8.90 -21.33 4.16
N GLY A 284 8.29 -21.12 5.33
CA GLY A 284 8.91 -20.40 6.44
C GLY A 284 9.06 -18.88 6.26
N LYS A 285 8.63 -18.31 5.12
CA LYS A 285 8.60 -16.85 4.92
C LYS A 285 7.59 -16.17 5.83
N ARG A 286 7.90 -14.96 6.27
CA ARG A 286 6.97 -14.06 6.97
C ARG A 286 6.13 -13.35 5.90
N VAL A 287 4.88 -13.75 5.78
CA VAL A 287 3.96 -13.24 4.77
C VAL A 287 2.86 -12.45 5.45
N ARG A 288 2.60 -11.22 5.01
CA ARG A 288 1.44 -10.45 5.47
C ARG A 288 0.38 -10.38 4.38
N TRP A 289 -0.85 -10.68 4.76
CA TRP A 289 -2.02 -10.57 3.90
C TRP A 289 -2.84 -9.36 4.32
N HIS A 290 -3.02 -8.43 3.40
CA HIS A 290 -3.91 -7.29 3.49
C HIS A 290 -5.25 -7.69 2.86
N VAL A 291 -6.24 -7.96 3.70
CA VAL A 291 -7.57 -8.40 3.28
C VAL A 291 -8.49 -7.19 3.29
N VAL A 292 -9.10 -6.90 2.15
CA VAL A 292 -10.04 -5.80 2.00
C VAL A 292 -11.31 -6.30 1.33
N ALA A 293 -12.45 -5.72 1.71
CA ALA A 293 -13.72 -5.96 1.06
C ALA A 293 -14.43 -4.63 0.79
N LEU A 294 -15.19 -4.59 -0.28
CA LEU A 294 -15.99 -3.44 -0.71
C LEU A 294 -17.22 -3.96 -1.46
N GLY A 295 -18.28 -3.15 -1.51
CA GLY A 295 -19.55 -3.52 -2.13
C GLY A 295 -20.70 -3.16 -1.21
N ASN A 296 -21.73 -4.00 -1.15
CA ASN A 296 -22.98 -3.74 -0.42
C ASN A 296 -23.32 -4.87 0.58
N GLU A 297 -24.53 -4.94 1.10
CA GLU A 297 -24.95 -5.92 2.11
C GLU A 297 -24.75 -7.40 1.72
N THR A 298 -24.57 -7.69 0.43
CA THR A 298 -24.24 -9.05 -0.06
C THR A 298 -22.75 -9.38 0.05
N ASP A 299 -21.88 -8.39 0.27
CA ASP A 299 -20.43 -8.57 0.41
C ASP A 299 -20.00 -8.94 1.84
N ASN A 300 -20.58 -10.01 2.38
CA ASN A 300 -20.22 -10.58 3.69
C ASN A 300 -19.23 -11.75 3.54
N HIS A 301 -17.93 -11.46 3.45
CA HIS A 301 -16.95 -12.47 3.07
C HIS A 301 -16.30 -13.17 4.26
N THR A 302 -15.98 -14.44 4.07
CA THR A 302 -15.27 -15.30 5.03
C THR A 302 -14.04 -15.90 4.34
N VAL A 303 -12.91 -15.19 4.41
CA VAL A 303 -11.68 -15.49 3.67
C VAL A 303 -10.94 -16.65 4.31
N HIS A 304 -10.73 -17.74 3.57
CA HIS A 304 -10.12 -18.97 4.08
C HIS A 304 -8.90 -19.41 3.27
N TRP A 305 -7.79 -19.66 3.97
CA TRP A 305 -6.56 -20.22 3.40
C TRP A 305 -6.44 -21.71 3.72
N HIS A 306 -6.51 -22.55 2.69
CA HIS A 306 -6.36 -24.00 2.91
C HIS A 306 -4.95 -24.36 3.39
N GLY A 307 -4.90 -25.30 4.34
CA GLY A 307 -3.67 -25.92 4.81
C GLY A 307 -2.75 -25.02 5.63
N GLN A 308 -3.13 -23.75 5.86
CA GLN A 308 -2.32 -22.75 6.57
C GLN A 308 -3.17 -21.96 7.54
N THR A 309 -2.52 -21.32 8.51
CA THR A 309 -3.19 -20.47 9.51
C THR A 309 -2.54 -19.10 9.50
N VAL A 310 -3.32 -18.07 9.76
CA VAL A 310 -2.89 -16.70 9.99
C VAL A 310 -2.97 -16.32 11.48
N LEU A 311 -2.34 -15.21 11.82
CA LEU A 311 -2.49 -14.52 13.10
C LEU A 311 -3.21 -13.19 12.85
N ASP A 312 -4.35 -13.02 13.50
CA ASP A 312 -5.28 -11.90 13.36
C ASP A 312 -5.44 -11.27 14.76
N HIS A 313 -4.81 -10.12 14.99
CA HIS A 313 -4.76 -9.44 16.31
C HIS A 313 -4.42 -10.36 17.49
N GLY A 314 -3.48 -11.30 17.29
CA GLY A 314 -3.06 -12.28 18.30
C GLY A 314 -3.92 -13.55 18.37
N ARG A 315 -5.06 -13.60 17.68
CA ARG A 315 -5.88 -14.80 17.49
C ARG A 315 -5.33 -15.63 16.33
N ARG A 316 -5.17 -16.94 16.53
CA ARG A 316 -4.83 -17.86 15.43
C ARG A 316 -6.11 -18.37 14.79
N THR A 317 -6.20 -18.23 13.48
CA THR A 317 -7.35 -18.66 12.66
C THR A 317 -6.86 -19.04 11.27
N ASP A 318 -7.67 -19.73 10.49
CA ASP A 318 -7.52 -19.92 9.04
C ASP A 318 -8.63 -19.22 8.24
N VAL A 319 -9.63 -18.66 8.94
CA VAL A 319 -10.74 -17.88 8.38
C VAL A 319 -10.76 -16.48 8.96
N VAL A 320 -10.96 -15.47 8.12
CA VAL A 320 -11.11 -14.06 8.50
C VAL A 320 -12.39 -13.50 7.88
N GLU A 321 -13.22 -12.90 8.72
CA GLU A 321 -14.47 -12.26 8.31
C GLU A 321 -14.24 -10.81 7.89
N VAL A 322 -14.76 -10.40 6.73
CA VAL A 322 -14.71 -9.01 6.25
C VAL A 322 -16.07 -8.61 5.65
N LEU A 323 -16.59 -7.47 6.09
CA LEU A 323 -17.83 -6.86 5.62
C LEU A 323 -17.53 -5.76 4.59
N PRO A 324 -18.53 -5.12 3.96
CA PRO A 324 -18.30 -4.02 3.03
C PRO A 324 -17.47 -2.92 3.66
N ALA A 325 -16.50 -2.41 2.91
CA ALA A 325 -15.53 -1.41 3.34
C ALA A 325 -14.70 -1.81 4.58
N SER A 326 -14.58 -3.12 4.88
CA SER A 326 -13.71 -3.62 5.93
C SER A 326 -12.30 -3.89 5.41
N MET A 327 -11.31 -3.61 6.26
CA MET A 327 -9.91 -3.90 6.00
C MET A 327 -9.28 -4.54 7.22
N THR A 328 -8.46 -5.58 7.01
CA THR A 328 -7.64 -6.17 8.06
C THR A 328 -6.31 -6.65 7.50
N SER A 329 -5.31 -6.76 8.36
CA SER A 329 -3.97 -7.23 7.99
C SER A 329 -3.58 -8.37 8.92
N VAL A 330 -3.25 -9.52 8.34
CA VAL A 330 -2.98 -10.75 9.08
C VAL A 330 -1.63 -11.35 8.69
N ASP A 331 -0.92 -11.92 9.66
CA ASP A 331 0.41 -12.47 9.47
C ASP A 331 0.38 -13.99 9.32
N MET A 332 1.17 -14.51 8.38
CA MET A 332 1.28 -15.92 8.06
C MET A 332 2.75 -16.34 8.02
N ILE A 333 3.02 -17.55 8.52
CA ILE A 333 4.26 -18.27 8.22
C ILE A 333 3.83 -19.59 7.57
N PRO A 334 4.00 -19.76 6.24
CA PRO A 334 3.61 -20.99 5.56
C PRO A 334 4.42 -22.19 6.09
N ARG A 335 3.72 -23.26 6.45
CA ARG A 335 4.30 -24.47 7.09
C ARG A 335 4.24 -25.72 6.21
N SER A 336 3.58 -25.65 5.05
CA SER A 336 3.56 -26.75 4.09
C SER A 336 3.63 -26.23 2.67
N ALA A 337 4.60 -26.74 1.91
CA ALA A 337 4.67 -26.52 0.47
C ALA A 337 3.45 -27.13 -0.22
N GLY A 338 3.01 -26.53 -1.33
CA GLY A 338 1.84 -27.00 -2.06
C GLY A 338 1.16 -25.90 -2.87
N ASN A 339 0.12 -26.32 -3.61
CA ASN A 339 -0.80 -25.43 -4.30
C ASN A 339 -2.14 -25.48 -3.57
N TRP A 340 -2.48 -24.39 -2.88
CA TRP A 340 -3.55 -24.33 -1.90
C TRP A 340 -4.71 -23.48 -2.41
N LEU A 341 -5.93 -23.78 -1.96
CA LEU A 341 -7.10 -22.95 -2.26
C LEU A 341 -7.13 -21.73 -1.32
N LEU A 342 -7.47 -20.57 -1.88
CA LEU A 342 -7.89 -19.36 -1.18
C LEU A 342 -9.30 -19.03 -1.66
N HIS A 343 -10.29 -18.98 -0.77
CA HIS A 343 -11.67 -18.75 -1.18
C HIS A 343 -12.51 -18.07 -0.09
N CYS A 344 -13.70 -17.61 -0.47
CA CYS A 344 -14.75 -17.22 0.46
C CYS A 344 -15.55 -18.45 0.90
N HIS A 345 -15.94 -18.54 2.17
CA HIS A 345 -16.72 -19.66 2.71
C HIS A 345 -18.24 -19.45 2.66
N VAL A 346 -18.71 -18.26 2.25
CA VAL A 346 -20.12 -18.07 1.89
C VAL A 346 -20.42 -18.94 0.67
N ASP A 347 -21.40 -19.83 0.83
CA ASP A 347 -21.65 -20.93 -0.11
C ASP A 347 -21.91 -20.40 -1.53
N ASP A 348 -22.77 -19.39 -1.64
CA ASP A 348 -23.10 -18.75 -2.91
C ASP A 348 -21.86 -18.11 -3.56
N HIS A 349 -21.06 -17.34 -2.80
CA HIS A 349 -19.87 -16.68 -3.33
C HIS A 349 -18.82 -17.70 -3.81
N MET A 350 -18.61 -18.78 -3.05
CA MET A 350 -17.70 -19.86 -3.40
C MET A 350 -18.14 -20.54 -4.70
N MET A 351 -19.42 -20.90 -4.79
CA MET A 351 -20.01 -21.57 -5.94
C MET A 351 -20.02 -20.66 -7.17
N ALA A 352 -20.14 -19.35 -6.97
CA ALA A 352 -20.06 -18.31 -7.99
C ALA A 352 -18.64 -17.91 -8.40
N GLY A 353 -17.62 -18.58 -7.85
CA GLY A 353 -16.26 -18.49 -8.33
C GLY A 353 -15.34 -17.58 -7.53
N MET A 354 -15.73 -17.15 -6.33
CA MET A 354 -14.88 -16.40 -5.40
C MET A 354 -13.82 -17.30 -4.77
N SER A 355 -12.92 -17.77 -5.61
CA SER A 355 -11.89 -18.74 -5.28
C SER A 355 -10.70 -18.59 -6.22
N THR A 356 -9.52 -18.75 -5.65
CA THR A 356 -8.27 -18.84 -6.40
C THR A 356 -7.28 -19.80 -5.75
N ARG A 357 -6.12 -19.96 -6.37
CA ARG A 357 -5.00 -20.71 -5.81
C ARG A 357 -3.84 -19.83 -5.43
N TRP A 358 -3.12 -20.28 -4.42
CA TRP A 358 -1.85 -19.71 -4.02
C TRP A 358 -0.83 -20.82 -3.76
N ARG A 359 0.44 -20.52 -3.97
CA ARG A 359 1.51 -21.51 -3.99
C ARG A 359 2.55 -21.23 -2.92
N VAL A 360 2.92 -22.29 -2.21
CA VAL A 360 4.06 -22.31 -1.29
C VAL A 360 5.14 -23.19 -1.89
N LEU A 361 6.26 -22.59 -2.26
CA LEU A 361 7.44 -23.27 -2.76
C LEU A 361 8.22 -23.91 -1.59
N PRO A 362 8.88 -25.07 -1.82
CA PRO A 362 9.72 -25.74 -0.82
C PRO A 362 10.83 -24.88 -0.23
#